data_AF-A0A383EIJ3-F1
#
_entry.id   AF-A0A383EIJ3-F1
#
_cell.length_a   1.000
_cell.length_b   1.000
_cell.length_c   1.000
_cell.angle_alpha   90.00
_cell.angle_beta   90.00
_cell.angle_gamma   90.00
#
_symmetry.space_group_name_H-M   'P 1'
#
loop_
_entity.id
_entity.type
_entity.pdbx_description
1 polymer ?
#
loop_
_entity_poly.entity_id
_entity_poly.type
_entity_poly.pdbx_seq_one_letter_code
_entity_poly.pdbx_strand_id
1 'polypeptide(L)' 'MKTAQLKIGDKTLELPIITGTENENGIDVTSLRAETNHLTF' A
#
# COMPACT_ATOMS: atom_id res chain seq x y z
N MET A 1 -8.04 -7.24 -9.99
CA MET A 1 -7.35 -6.15 -9.29
C MET A 1 -6.02 -6.69 -8.78
N LYS A 2 -4.91 -5.96 -8.93
CA LYS A 2 -3.62 -6.37 -8.38
C LYS A 2 -3.42 -5.69 -7.02
N THR A 3 -2.80 -6.39 -6.08
CA THR A 3 -2.48 -5.87 -4.74
C THR A 3 -1.01 -6.12 -4.43
N ALA A 4 -0.41 -5.23 -3.64
CA ALA A 4 0.88 -5.40 -3.01
C ALA A 4 0.67 -5.81 -1.55
N GLN A 5 1.56 -6.64 -1.01
CA GLN A 5 1.52 -6.99 0.40
C GLN A 5 2.57 -6.20 1.18
N LEU A 6 2.13 -5.56 2.27
CA LEU A 6 3.00 -4.90 3.23
C LEU A 6 2.91 -5.62 4.56
N LYS A 7 4.03 -6.16 5.03
CA LYS A 7 4.14 -6.84 6.32
C LYS A 7 4.79 -5.91 7.36
N ILE A 8 4.10 -5.67 8.47
CA ILE A 8 4.56 -4.86 9.59
C ILE A 8 4.39 -5.67 10.88
N GLY A 9 5.49 -6.23 11.38
CA GLY A 9 5.45 -7.21 12.47
C GLY A 9 4.58 -8.40 12.10
N ASP A 10 3.51 -8.61 12.88
CA ASP A 10 2.54 -9.69 12.68
C ASP A 10 1.35 -9.30 11.79
N LYS A 11 1.25 -8.02 11.40
CA LYS A 11 0.19 -7.55 10.49
C LYS A 11 0.64 -7.69 9.03
N THR A 12 -0.28 -8.15 8.19
CA THR A 12 -0.13 -8.15 6.73
C THR A 12 -1.29 -7.35 6.13
N LEU A 13 -0.96 -6.35 5.33
CA LEU A 13 -1.92 -5.50 4.63
C LEU A 13 -1.88 -5.80 3.13
N GLU A 14 -3.05 -5.83 2.50
CA GLU A 14 -3.15 -5.81 1.04
C GLU A 14 -3.46 -4.40 0.57
N LEU A 15 -2.53 -3.82 -0.17
CA LEU A 15 -2.62 -2.46 -0.67
C LEU A 15 -2.90 -2.50 -2.18
N PRO A 16 -3.88 -1.74 -2.68
CA PRO A 16 -4.19 -1.71 -4.12
C PRO A 16 -2.99 -1.26 -4.96
N ILE A 17 -2.78 -1.92 -6.10
CA ILE A 17 -1.86 -1.44 -7.14
C ILE A 17 -2.66 -0.68 -8.19
N ILE A 18 -2.29 0.58 -8.42
CA ILE A 18 -2.84 1.47 -9.44
C ILE A 18 -1.80 1.74 -10.52
N THR A 19 -2.23 1.93 -11.76
CA THR A 19 -1.34 2.32 -12.85
C THR A 19 -1.33 3.84 -12.98
N GLY A 20 -0.15 4.45 -12.85
CA GLY A 20 0.07 5.88 -13.03
C GLY A 20 0.02 6.31 -14.49
N THR A 21 -0.01 7.62 -14.73
CA THR A 21 -0.06 8.19 -16.09
C THR A 21 1.19 7.90 -16.92
N GLU A 22 2.32 7.65 -16.25
CA GLU A 22 3.59 7.26 -16.87
C GLU A 22 3.78 5.73 -16.94
N ASN A 23 2.68 4.98 -16.81
CA ASN A 23 2.63 3.52 -16.82
C ASN A 23 3.41 2.84 -15.66
N GLU A 24 3.56 3.56 -14.56
CA GLU A 24 4.17 3.08 -13.32
C GLU A 24 3.15 2.32 -12.47
N ASN A 25 3.62 1.40 -11.62
CA ASN A 25 2.77 0.75 -10.62
C ASN A 25 2.85 1.53 -9.30
N GLY A 26 1.81 2.31 -9.00
CA GLY A 26 1.63 2.97 -7.71
C GLY A 26 0.98 2.05 -6.70
N ILE A 27 1.38 2.15 -5.43
CA ILE A 27 0.74 1.45 -4.31
C ILE A 27 -0.09 2.46 -3.54
N ASP A 28 -1.40 2.23 -3.44
CA ASP A 28 -2.29 3.09 -2.66
C ASP A 28 -2.08 2.81 -1.16
N VAL A 29 -1.44 3.77 -0.48
CA VAL A 29 -1.14 3.72 0.97
C VAL A 29 -2.10 4.59 1.79
N THR A 30 -3.24 5.01 1.24
CA THR A 30 -4.20 5.89 1.95
C THR A 30 -4.71 5.29 3.26
N SER A 31 -4.87 3.96 3.35
CA SER A 31 -5.29 3.27 4.57
C SER A 31 -4.16 2.99 5.57
N LEU A 32 -2.88 3.15 5.17
CA LEU A 32 -1.71 2.70 5.93
C LEU A 32 -1.70 3.24 7.36
N ARG A 33 -1.85 4.56 7.52
CA ARG A 33 -1.80 5.21 8.84
C ARG A 33 -2.99 4.80 9.72
N ALA A 34 -4.17 4.66 9.13
CA ALA A 34 -5.37 4.27 9.87
C ALA A 34 -5.29 2.84 10.42
N GLU A 35 -4.71 1.92 9.65
CA GLU A 35 -4.63 0.49 10.02
C GLU A 35 -3.43 0.14 10.90
N THR A 36 -2.34 0.90 10.75
CA THR A 36 -1.03 0.52 11.31
C THR A 36 -0.42 1.57 12.22
N ASN A 37 -0.89 2.82 12.19
CA ASN A 37 -0.21 3.97 12.81
C ASN A 37 1.22 4.22 12.25
N HIS A 38 1.49 3.81 11.00
CA HIS A 38 2.75 4.10 10.29
C HIS A 38 2.55 5.18 9.21
N LEU A 39 3.64 5.82 8.81
CA LEU A 39 3.70 6.83 7.74
C LEU A 39 4.86 6.49 6.79
N THR A 40 4.76 6.89 5.53
CA THR A 40 5.86 6.87 4.55
C THR A 40 6.76 8.11 4.70
N PHE A 41 8.08 7.97 4.60
CA PHE A 41 9.05 9.07 4.63
C PHE A 41 9.63 9.33 3.24
#